data_AF-A0A7X8KRE0-F1
#
_entry.id   AF-A0A7X8KRE0-F1
#
_cell.length_a   1.000
_cell.length_b   1.000
_cell.length_c   1.000
_cell.angle_alpha   90.00
_cell.angle_beta   90.00
_cell.angle_gamma   90.00
#
_symmetry.space_group_name_H-M   'P 1'
#
loop_
_entity.id
_entity.type
_entity.pdbx_description
1 polymer ?
#
loop_
_entity_poly.entity_id
_entity_poly.type
_entity_poly.pdbx_seq_one_letter_code
_entity_poly.pdbx_strand_id
1 'polypeptide(L)'
;MFRVWYSTESFADFIIENTNLRHDNVVKNRMYESDANNPSRFHTMPDHIRKILYLDAPDLIVERDKEPIFSIEVSTEAGTGHNAFQRFARVAASVENDVPAFYIYPEGAIITRRGANPTWDRINPLIFQALESVMNIYDIPALLYYFPSDIAAFPDASAAPHIGTKGLIYDPDIVRYPGCPDGTSSEMQHMFEAINEIITSTSTHGVIAGRINLLRNLIIRSRRSFMQAQFHSKSLGRAANEMSPASATKHIPTHYLLNYLAQYETPNYSIGELLGSRESTVIYQVNAAFRGDPYPGALAAIDYLLCREGKTYEDRRYNLILAFGHVEIDEQNETISITDINGSSILDFFSAVQNSERHNLLTKNYSDLESNKISRYYMQVRYGSTYSKVKHIRVYSYFADAILFPDGSLWRDA
;
A
#
# COMPACT_ATOMS: atom_id res chain seq x y z
N MET A 1 -25.64 -2.75 -12.62
CA MET A 1 -24.68 -2.57 -13.74
C MET A 1 -23.27 -2.57 -13.19
N PHE A 2 -22.33 -3.27 -13.82
CA PHE A 2 -20.95 -3.30 -13.38
C PHE A 2 -20.10 -2.27 -14.13
N ARG A 3 -19.12 -1.69 -13.43
CA ARG A 3 -18.10 -0.86 -14.05
C ARG A 3 -16.72 -1.27 -13.54
N VAL A 4 -15.76 -1.38 -14.45
CA VAL A 4 -14.38 -1.73 -14.17
C VAL A 4 -13.49 -0.52 -14.46
N TRP A 5 -12.89 0.03 -13.40
CA TRP A 5 -11.88 1.07 -13.48
C TRP A 5 -10.51 0.41 -13.59
N TYR A 6 -9.74 0.75 -14.62
CA TYR A 6 -8.49 0.05 -14.92
C TYR A 6 -7.30 0.98 -15.13
N SER A 7 -6.13 0.55 -14.66
CA SER A 7 -4.85 1.12 -15.08
C SER A 7 -4.40 0.52 -16.42
N THR A 8 -4.60 -0.79 -16.63
CA THR A 8 -4.27 -1.48 -17.87
C THR A 8 -5.51 -2.21 -18.41
N GLU A 9 -5.87 -1.96 -19.67
CA GLU A 9 -7.12 -2.48 -20.23
C GLU A 9 -7.12 -3.99 -20.41
N SER A 10 -5.99 -4.58 -20.85
CA SER A 10 -5.86 -6.04 -20.98
C SER A 10 -6.07 -6.77 -19.67
N PHE A 11 -5.64 -6.19 -18.55
CA PHE A 11 -5.88 -6.75 -17.22
C PHE A 11 -7.36 -6.66 -16.83
N ALA A 12 -8.07 -5.61 -17.25
CA ALA A 12 -9.51 -5.55 -17.08
C ALA A 12 -10.23 -6.64 -17.86
N ASP A 13 -9.84 -6.86 -19.12
CA ASP A 13 -10.40 -7.93 -19.96
C ASP A 13 -10.10 -9.31 -19.37
N PHE A 14 -8.88 -9.53 -18.87
CA PHE A 14 -8.49 -10.75 -18.17
C PHE A 14 -9.40 -11.06 -16.98
N ILE A 15 -9.67 -10.08 -16.13
CA ILE A 15 -10.56 -10.26 -14.97
C ILE A 15 -12.02 -10.45 -15.40
N ILE A 16 -12.50 -9.71 -16.41
CA ILE A 16 -13.87 -9.82 -16.89
C ILE A 16 -14.13 -11.22 -17.46
N GLU A 17 -13.28 -11.69 -18.38
CA GLU A 17 -13.48 -12.95 -19.09
C GLU A 17 -13.30 -14.19 -18.19
N ASN A 18 -12.46 -14.11 -17.16
CA ASN A 18 -12.23 -15.24 -16.24
C ASN A 18 -13.18 -15.29 -15.04
N THR A 19 -14.05 -14.29 -14.85
CA THR A 19 -15.01 -14.23 -13.72
C THR A 19 -16.45 -14.22 -14.21
N ASN A 20 -17.41 -14.19 -13.28
CA ASN A 20 -18.83 -14.07 -13.57
C ASN A 20 -19.20 -12.73 -14.22
N LEU A 21 -18.31 -11.74 -14.19
CA LEU A 21 -18.49 -10.46 -14.90
C LEU A 21 -18.72 -10.64 -16.40
N ARG A 22 -18.18 -11.71 -17.02
CA ARG A 22 -18.40 -12.01 -18.46
C ARG A 22 -19.87 -12.18 -18.83
N HIS A 23 -20.72 -12.51 -17.87
CA HIS A 23 -22.15 -12.73 -18.07
C HIS A 23 -22.97 -11.46 -17.85
N ASP A 24 -22.33 -10.39 -17.40
CA ASP A 24 -22.96 -9.12 -17.08
C ASP A 24 -22.61 -8.03 -18.10
N ASN A 25 -23.42 -6.97 -18.13
CA ASN A 25 -23.06 -5.77 -18.87
C ASN A 25 -22.03 -4.95 -18.07
N VAL A 26 -20.78 -4.97 -18.55
CA VAL A 26 -19.64 -4.30 -17.93
C VAL A 26 -19.23 -3.06 -18.72
N VAL A 27 -19.17 -1.92 -18.04
CA VAL A 27 -18.58 -0.69 -18.59
C VAL A 27 -17.13 -0.58 -18.13
N LYS A 28 -16.19 -0.47 -19.07
CA LYS A 28 -14.77 -0.23 -18.74
C LYS A 28 -14.47 1.27 -18.74
N ASN A 29 -13.73 1.75 -17.74
CA ASN A 29 -13.30 3.13 -17.63
C ASN A 29 -11.82 3.22 -17.26
N ARG A 30 -11.06 4.08 -17.95
CA ARG A 30 -9.68 4.37 -17.55
C ARG A 30 -9.66 5.00 -16.17
N MET A 31 -8.82 4.47 -15.29
CA MET A 31 -8.55 5.03 -13.98
C MET A 31 -7.40 6.03 -14.07
N TYR A 32 -7.62 7.25 -13.57
CA TYR A 32 -6.59 8.26 -13.42
C TYR A 32 -6.14 8.26 -11.95
N GLU A 33 -4.86 8.00 -11.72
CA GLU A 33 -4.35 7.59 -10.39
C GLU A 33 -4.33 8.71 -9.35
N SER A 34 -3.94 9.92 -9.77
CA SER A 34 -3.87 11.11 -8.90
C SER A 34 -3.80 12.39 -9.73
N ASP A 35 -4.07 13.54 -9.09
CA ASP A 35 -3.90 14.85 -9.73
C ASP A 35 -2.43 15.19 -9.99
N ALA A 36 -1.51 14.68 -9.15
CA ALA A 36 -0.07 14.83 -9.35
C ALA A 36 0.42 14.18 -10.66
N ASN A 37 -0.08 12.97 -10.97
CA ASN A 37 0.32 12.22 -12.18
C ASN A 37 -0.55 12.57 -13.41
N ASN A 38 -1.85 12.80 -13.21
CA ASN A 38 -2.85 12.94 -14.28
C ASN A 38 -3.69 14.24 -14.13
N PRO A 39 -3.07 15.43 -14.09
CA PRO A 39 -3.73 16.67 -13.70
C PRO A 39 -4.92 17.06 -14.60
N SER A 40 -4.86 16.73 -15.89
CA SER A 40 -5.90 17.08 -16.86
C SER A 40 -7.14 16.18 -16.80
N ARG A 41 -7.09 15.05 -16.08
CA ARG A 41 -8.16 14.04 -16.12
C ARG A 41 -8.62 13.56 -14.75
N PHE A 42 -7.81 13.66 -13.70
CA PHE A 42 -8.17 13.15 -12.36
C PHE A 42 -9.48 13.76 -11.80
N HIS A 43 -9.78 15.01 -12.16
CA HIS A 43 -11.01 15.70 -11.79
C HIS A 43 -12.30 15.03 -12.33
N THR A 44 -12.20 14.09 -13.26
CA THR A 44 -13.34 13.31 -13.76
C THR A 44 -13.61 12.04 -12.95
N MET A 45 -12.67 11.63 -12.07
CA MET A 45 -12.85 10.44 -11.23
C MET A 45 -13.99 10.67 -10.23
N PRO A 46 -14.96 9.75 -10.11
CA PRO A 46 -16.01 9.85 -9.11
C PRO A 46 -15.47 9.84 -7.68
N ASP A 47 -16.18 10.50 -6.77
CA ASP A 47 -15.71 10.67 -5.39
C ASP A 47 -15.51 9.34 -4.65
N HIS A 48 -16.40 8.37 -4.85
CA HIS A 48 -16.29 7.04 -4.23
C HIS A 48 -15.08 6.25 -4.75
N ILE A 49 -14.61 6.51 -5.97
CA ILE A 49 -13.35 5.96 -6.49
C ILE A 49 -12.16 6.70 -5.91
N ARG A 50 -12.20 8.04 -5.87
CA ARG A 50 -11.12 8.85 -5.26
C ARG A 50 -10.85 8.48 -3.81
N LYS A 51 -11.87 8.08 -3.07
CA LYS A 51 -11.74 7.57 -1.69
C LYS A 51 -10.83 6.34 -1.59
N ILE A 52 -10.71 5.53 -2.65
CA ILE A 52 -9.76 4.40 -2.72
C ILE A 52 -8.37 4.89 -3.18
N LEU A 53 -8.30 5.94 -4.00
CA LEU A 53 -7.05 6.45 -4.60
C LEU A 53 -6.25 7.42 -3.72
N TYR A 54 -6.73 7.75 -2.51
CA TYR A 54 -6.16 8.84 -1.70
C TYR A 54 -4.71 8.63 -1.24
N LEU A 55 -4.28 7.37 -1.07
CA LEU A 55 -2.88 7.03 -0.83
C LEU A 55 -2.14 6.82 -2.15
N ASP A 56 -2.56 5.80 -2.89
CA ASP A 56 -2.06 5.43 -4.21
C ASP A 56 -3.11 4.58 -4.94
N ALA A 57 -2.98 4.45 -6.26
CA ALA A 57 -3.98 3.75 -7.07
C ALA A 57 -3.69 2.24 -7.16
N PRO A 58 -4.71 1.36 -6.95
CA PRO A 58 -4.60 -0.05 -7.31
C PRO A 58 -4.56 -0.22 -8.83
N ASP A 59 -4.30 -1.44 -9.33
CA ASP A 59 -4.31 -1.71 -10.78
C ASP A 59 -5.73 -1.78 -11.38
N LEU A 60 -6.72 -2.20 -10.57
CA LEU A 60 -8.11 -2.36 -10.99
C LEU A 60 -9.10 -2.15 -9.83
N ILE A 61 -10.25 -1.54 -10.09
CA ILE A 61 -11.38 -1.44 -9.15
C ILE A 61 -12.65 -1.84 -9.89
N VAL A 62 -13.43 -2.76 -9.32
CA VAL A 62 -14.76 -3.09 -9.83
C VAL A 62 -15.79 -2.45 -8.93
N GLU A 63 -16.77 -1.77 -9.53
CA GLU A 63 -17.93 -1.25 -8.83
C GLU A 63 -19.22 -1.84 -9.40
N ARG A 64 -20.23 -1.85 -8.55
CA ARG A 64 -21.61 -2.15 -8.91
C ARG A 64 -22.50 -1.04 -8.38
N ASP A 65 -23.35 -0.50 -9.25
CA ASP A 65 -24.37 0.49 -8.87
C ASP A 65 -23.76 1.71 -8.13
N LYS A 66 -22.56 2.14 -8.58
CA LYS A 66 -21.72 3.22 -8.01
C LYS A 66 -21.07 2.93 -6.65
N GLU A 67 -21.08 1.66 -6.22
CA GLU A 67 -20.40 1.22 -5.01
C GLU A 67 -19.26 0.24 -5.36
N PRO A 68 -18.00 0.52 -4.98
CA PRO A 68 -16.86 -0.37 -5.24
C PRO A 68 -17.02 -1.73 -4.56
N ILE A 69 -16.95 -2.85 -5.26
CA ILE A 69 -17.15 -4.18 -4.67
C ILE A 69 -15.85 -4.94 -4.40
N PHE A 70 -14.78 -4.64 -5.12
CA PHE A 70 -13.42 -5.08 -4.82
C PHE A 70 -12.38 -4.28 -5.62
N SER A 71 -11.13 -4.32 -5.19
CA SER A 71 -9.96 -3.83 -5.92
C SER A 71 -8.93 -4.94 -6.12
N ILE A 72 -8.09 -4.82 -7.14
CA ILE A 72 -7.00 -5.75 -7.43
C ILE A 72 -5.70 -4.97 -7.64
N GLU A 73 -4.65 -5.47 -7.04
CA GLU A 73 -3.27 -5.02 -7.17
C GLU A 73 -2.40 -6.17 -7.69
N VAL A 74 -1.54 -5.92 -8.67
CA VAL A 74 -0.66 -6.94 -9.26
C VAL A 74 0.79 -6.48 -9.34
N SER A 75 1.68 -7.23 -8.70
CA SER A 75 3.12 -7.02 -8.79
C SER A 75 3.81 -8.19 -9.51
N THR A 76 4.90 -7.88 -10.21
CA THR A 76 5.86 -8.84 -10.77
C THR A 76 7.24 -8.69 -10.13
N GLU A 77 7.34 -7.88 -9.07
CA GLU A 77 8.61 -7.56 -8.41
C GLU A 77 9.09 -8.69 -7.49
N ALA A 78 10.40 -8.72 -7.28
CA ALA A 78 11.06 -9.64 -6.37
C ALA A 78 10.67 -9.31 -4.91
N GLY A 79 10.35 -10.33 -4.11
CA GLY A 79 9.58 -10.17 -2.88
C GLY A 79 10.36 -10.03 -1.56
N THR A 80 11.69 -9.99 -1.57
CA THR A 80 12.47 -9.96 -0.33
C THR A 80 12.39 -8.61 0.39
N GLY A 81 12.45 -8.66 1.73
CA GLY A 81 12.56 -7.48 2.58
C GLY A 81 11.34 -6.57 2.46
N HIS A 82 11.57 -5.29 2.17
CA HIS A 82 10.52 -4.26 2.07
C HIS A 82 9.68 -4.34 0.79
N ASN A 83 10.14 -5.05 -0.24
CA ASN A 83 9.54 -4.99 -1.57
C ASN A 83 8.12 -5.58 -1.62
N ALA A 84 7.87 -6.66 -0.87
CA ALA A 84 6.53 -7.25 -0.77
C ALA A 84 5.47 -6.25 -0.28
N PHE A 85 5.89 -5.21 0.47
CA PHE A 85 5.02 -4.20 1.06
C PHE A 85 4.89 -2.94 0.20
N GLN A 86 5.66 -2.77 -0.88
CA GLN A 86 5.70 -1.54 -1.67
C GLN A 86 4.31 -1.03 -2.10
N ARG A 87 3.40 -1.97 -2.38
CA ARG A 87 2.03 -1.72 -2.84
C ARG A 87 0.98 -1.85 -1.73
N PHE A 88 1.39 -2.15 -0.49
CA PHE A 88 0.49 -2.41 0.64
C PHE A 88 -0.41 -1.21 0.97
N ALA A 89 0.06 0.02 0.79
CA ALA A 89 -0.76 1.22 1.01
C ALA A 89 -2.01 1.28 0.11
N ARG A 90 -1.98 0.67 -1.09
CA ARG A 90 -3.12 0.56 -2.02
C ARG A 90 -4.18 -0.41 -1.50
N VAL A 91 -3.71 -1.52 -0.93
CA VAL A 91 -4.55 -2.53 -0.26
C VAL A 91 -5.20 -1.91 0.98
N ALA A 92 -4.41 -1.26 1.84
CA ALA A 92 -4.91 -0.57 3.02
C ALA A 92 -5.97 0.48 2.64
N ALA A 93 -5.71 1.34 1.65
CA ALA A 93 -6.66 2.35 1.19
C ALA A 93 -8.01 1.75 0.74
N SER A 94 -7.99 0.59 0.11
CA SER A 94 -9.21 -0.12 -0.30
C SER A 94 -9.99 -0.62 0.91
N VAL A 95 -9.30 -1.32 1.82
CA VAL A 95 -9.89 -1.92 3.02
C VAL A 95 -10.42 -0.85 3.98
N GLU A 96 -9.71 0.26 4.15
CA GLU A 96 -10.13 1.43 4.94
C GLU A 96 -11.44 2.06 4.45
N ASN A 97 -11.81 1.82 3.18
CA ASN A 97 -13.05 2.28 2.57
C ASN A 97 -14.08 1.16 2.36
N ASP A 98 -13.97 0.09 3.16
CA ASP A 98 -14.84 -1.08 3.14
C ASP A 98 -14.83 -1.82 1.79
N VAL A 99 -13.73 -1.77 1.04
CA VAL A 99 -13.58 -2.44 -0.26
C VAL A 99 -12.65 -3.64 -0.14
N PRO A 100 -13.13 -4.87 -0.34
CA PRO A 100 -12.29 -6.06 -0.40
C PRO A 100 -11.14 -5.89 -1.41
N ALA A 101 -9.95 -6.37 -1.06
CA ALA A 101 -8.75 -6.20 -1.88
C ALA A 101 -8.10 -7.54 -2.22
N PHE A 102 -7.68 -7.68 -3.48
CA PHE A 102 -6.89 -8.81 -3.97
C PHE A 102 -5.48 -8.34 -4.29
N TYR A 103 -4.47 -9.07 -3.83
CA TYR A 103 -3.07 -8.75 -4.09
C TYR A 103 -2.39 -9.93 -4.79
N ILE A 104 -2.05 -9.75 -6.05
CA ILE A 104 -1.31 -10.73 -6.85
C ILE A 104 0.18 -10.41 -6.72
N TYR A 105 0.96 -11.35 -6.16
CA TYR A 105 2.39 -11.17 -5.95
C TYR A 105 3.13 -12.50 -6.15
N PRO A 106 4.32 -12.56 -6.78
CA PRO A 106 5.02 -13.83 -6.97
C PRO A 106 5.43 -14.47 -5.65
N GLU A 107 5.30 -15.80 -5.50
CA GLU A 107 5.91 -16.51 -4.36
C GLU A 107 7.43 -16.31 -4.35
N GLY A 108 8.03 -16.24 -5.54
CA GLY A 108 9.36 -15.72 -5.75
C GLY A 108 9.60 -15.41 -7.22
N ALA A 109 10.53 -14.49 -7.45
CA ALA A 109 10.98 -14.10 -8.78
C ALA A 109 12.50 -14.30 -8.87
N ILE A 110 13.00 -14.67 -10.04
CA ILE A 110 14.42 -14.87 -10.27
C ILE A 110 15.12 -13.51 -10.33
N ILE A 111 16.20 -13.40 -9.56
CA ILE A 111 17.14 -12.29 -9.61
C ILE A 111 18.50 -12.78 -10.09
N THR A 112 19.16 -11.98 -10.92
CA THR A 112 20.53 -12.24 -11.39
C THR A 112 21.40 -11.07 -10.99
N ARG A 113 22.37 -11.31 -10.10
CA ARG A 113 23.36 -10.31 -9.69
C ARG A 113 24.61 -10.44 -10.55
N ARG A 114 25.32 -9.34 -10.78
CA ARG A 114 26.54 -9.34 -11.61
C ARG A 114 27.55 -10.35 -11.07
N GLY A 115 27.94 -11.31 -11.91
CA GLY A 115 28.93 -12.34 -11.56
C GLY A 115 28.41 -13.45 -10.64
N ALA A 116 27.10 -13.55 -10.40
CA ALA A 116 26.49 -14.61 -9.60
C ALA A 116 25.44 -15.39 -10.42
N ASN A 117 25.22 -16.64 -10.02
CA ASN A 117 24.16 -17.46 -10.62
C ASN A 117 22.78 -16.87 -10.29
N PRO A 118 21.79 -17.07 -11.18
CA PRO A 118 20.39 -16.76 -10.91
C PRO A 118 19.92 -17.43 -9.61
N THR A 119 19.13 -16.71 -8.82
CA THR A 119 18.55 -17.24 -7.57
C THR A 119 17.11 -16.79 -7.42
N TRP A 120 16.31 -17.59 -6.70
CA TRP A 120 14.94 -17.23 -6.34
C TRP A 120 14.92 -16.22 -5.20
N ASP A 121 14.36 -15.04 -5.47
CA ASP A 121 14.05 -14.06 -4.43
C ASP A 121 12.62 -14.26 -3.95
N ARG A 122 12.50 -14.90 -2.78
CA ARG A 122 11.22 -15.35 -2.22
C ARG A 122 10.48 -14.21 -1.52
N ILE A 123 9.16 -14.27 -1.56
CA ILE A 123 8.29 -13.33 -0.87
C ILE A 123 8.56 -13.31 0.63
N ASN A 124 8.63 -12.11 1.20
CA ASN A 124 8.69 -11.92 2.63
C ASN A 124 7.39 -12.39 3.29
N PRO A 125 7.40 -13.40 4.18
CA PRO A 125 6.19 -13.94 4.76
C PRO A 125 5.42 -12.96 5.64
N LEU A 126 6.07 -11.90 6.15
CA LEU A 126 5.42 -10.94 7.03
C LEU A 126 4.28 -10.17 6.33
N ILE A 127 4.24 -10.17 4.99
CA ILE A 127 3.09 -9.63 4.23
C ILE A 127 1.77 -10.33 4.57
N PHE A 128 1.79 -11.64 4.82
CA PHE A 128 0.59 -12.40 5.18
C PHE A 128 0.03 -11.94 6.53
N GLN A 129 0.91 -11.66 7.49
CA GLN A 129 0.50 -11.16 8.79
C GLN A 129 0.00 -9.71 8.70
N ALA A 130 0.61 -8.86 7.87
CA ALA A 130 0.13 -7.50 7.67
C ALA A 130 -1.28 -7.47 7.03
N LEU A 131 -1.52 -8.35 6.04
CA LEU A 131 -2.83 -8.54 5.44
C LEU A 131 -3.85 -9.09 6.45
N GLU A 132 -3.45 -10.05 7.29
CA GLU A 132 -4.28 -10.58 8.37
C GLU A 132 -4.67 -9.50 9.39
N SER A 133 -3.72 -8.65 9.79
CA SER A 133 -3.99 -7.53 10.70
C SER A 133 -4.99 -6.55 10.13
N VAL A 134 -4.81 -6.10 8.87
CA VAL A 134 -5.76 -5.15 8.25
C VAL A 134 -7.14 -5.79 8.06
N MET A 135 -7.21 -7.08 7.72
CA MET A 135 -8.50 -7.80 7.66
C MET A 135 -9.21 -7.81 9.01
N ASN A 136 -8.48 -8.08 10.10
CA ASN A 136 -9.07 -8.16 11.45
C ASN A 136 -9.56 -6.81 11.98
N ILE A 137 -8.86 -5.71 11.67
CA ILE A 137 -9.24 -4.37 12.13
C ILE A 137 -10.50 -3.86 11.42
N TYR A 138 -10.62 -4.11 10.11
CA TYR A 138 -11.73 -3.58 9.31
C TYR A 138 -12.88 -4.57 9.10
N ASP A 139 -12.67 -5.87 9.35
CA ASP A 139 -13.59 -6.96 9.02
C ASP A 139 -13.88 -7.04 7.50
N ILE A 140 -12.85 -6.77 6.68
CA ILE A 140 -12.93 -6.73 5.21
C ILE A 140 -11.82 -7.60 4.62
N PRO A 141 -12.11 -8.46 3.62
CA PRO A 141 -11.09 -9.32 3.01
C PRO A 141 -9.94 -8.55 2.33
N ALA A 142 -8.71 -8.99 2.59
CA ALA A 142 -7.49 -8.55 1.92
C ALA A 142 -6.65 -9.80 1.60
N LEU A 143 -6.82 -10.35 0.40
CA LEU A 143 -6.37 -11.70 0.05
C LEU A 143 -5.20 -11.66 -0.93
N LEU A 144 -4.13 -12.39 -0.62
CA LEU A 144 -2.98 -12.52 -1.52
C LEU A 144 -3.09 -13.78 -2.37
N TYR A 145 -2.82 -13.69 -3.66
CA TYR A 145 -2.72 -14.80 -4.62
C TYR A 145 -1.34 -14.80 -5.30
N TYR A 146 -0.73 -15.97 -5.46
CA TYR A 146 0.58 -16.00 -6.07
C TYR A 146 0.49 -15.74 -7.56
N PHE A 147 1.29 -14.78 -8.05
CA PHE A 147 1.61 -14.72 -9.47
C PHE A 147 2.32 -16.03 -9.83
N PRO A 148 1.83 -16.82 -10.80
CA PRO A 148 2.38 -18.13 -11.09
C PRO A 148 3.85 -18.04 -11.53
N SER A 149 4.69 -18.91 -10.99
CA SER A 149 6.12 -18.93 -11.27
C SER A 149 6.69 -20.35 -11.23
N ASP A 150 7.86 -20.53 -11.83
CA ASP A 150 8.54 -21.82 -11.91
C ASP A 150 9.09 -22.32 -10.55
N ILE A 151 8.99 -21.53 -9.48
CA ILE A 151 9.72 -21.74 -8.22
C ILE A 151 9.47 -23.09 -7.54
N ALA A 152 8.25 -23.61 -7.66
CA ALA A 152 7.88 -24.90 -7.07
C ALA A 152 8.43 -26.08 -7.87
N ALA A 153 8.42 -25.98 -9.20
CA ALA A 153 8.84 -27.05 -10.10
C ALA A 153 10.37 -27.03 -10.34
N PHE A 154 11.01 -25.87 -10.24
CA PHE A 154 12.44 -25.66 -10.52
C PHE A 154 13.13 -24.95 -9.36
N PRO A 155 13.49 -25.68 -8.27
CA PRO A 155 14.19 -25.09 -7.13
C PRO A 155 15.54 -24.45 -7.49
N ASP A 156 16.23 -24.96 -8.52
CA ASP A 156 17.35 -24.28 -9.16
C ASP A 156 16.83 -23.29 -10.19
N ALA A 157 16.97 -21.99 -9.88
CA ALA A 157 16.54 -20.89 -10.75
C ALA A 157 17.23 -20.90 -12.13
N SER A 158 18.42 -21.49 -12.24
CA SER A 158 19.15 -21.57 -13.52
C SER A 158 18.50 -22.54 -14.51
N ALA A 159 17.73 -23.51 -14.00
CA ALA A 159 17.02 -24.51 -14.80
C ALA A 159 15.57 -24.10 -15.14
N ALA A 160 15.10 -22.95 -14.64
CA ALA A 160 13.74 -22.50 -14.83
C ALA A 160 13.49 -22.14 -16.31
N PRO A 161 12.45 -22.69 -16.97
CA PRO A 161 12.15 -22.41 -18.37
C PRO A 161 11.83 -20.92 -18.62
N HIS A 162 11.26 -20.22 -17.63
CA HIS A 162 10.88 -18.82 -17.73
C HIS A 162 11.96 -17.86 -17.17
N ILE A 163 13.23 -18.25 -17.17
CA ILE A 163 14.32 -17.40 -16.62
C ILE A 163 14.36 -15.97 -17.22
N GLY A 164 14.06 -15.84 -18.52
CA GLY A 164 14.03 -14.55 -19.22
C GLY A 164 12.94 -13.59 -18.72
N THR A 165 11.90 -14.12 -18.08
CA THR A 165 10.80 -13.35 -17.47
C THR A 165 10.82 -13.44 -15.94
N LYS A 166 12.01 -13.58 -15.37
CA LYS A 166 12.24 -13.73 -13.92
C LYS A 166 11.55 -14.98 -13.33
N GLY A 167 11.37 -16.03 -14.12
CA GLY A 167 10.71 -17.26 -13.71
C GLY A 167 9.18 -17.13 -13.59
N LEU A 168 8.60 -16.00 -14.01
CA LEU A 168 7.16 -15.75 -13.94
C LEU A 168 6.46 -16.30 -15.18
N ILE A 169 5.30 -16.92 -14.96
CA ILE A 169 4.48 -17.56 -16.00
C ILE A 169 3.34 -16.61 -16.36
N TYR A 170 3.34 -16.15 -17.61
CA TYR A 170 2.33 -15.22 -18.12
C TYR A 170 1.26 -15.98 -18.90
N ASP A 171 0.13 -15.32 -19.11
CA ASP A 171 -0.95 -15.86 -19.92
C ASP A 171 -0.47 -16.18 -21.35
N PRO A 172 -0.78 -17.38 -21.89
CA PRO A 172 -0.35 -17.76 -23.24
C PRO A 172 -1.03 -16.93 -24.33
N ASP A 173 -2.24 -16.37 -24.11
CA ASP A 173 -2.87 -15.44 -25.04
C ASP A 173 -2.32 -14.02 -24.86
N ILE A 174 -1.09 -13.83 -25.31
CA ILE A 174 -0.38 -12.54 -25.24
C ILE A 174 -1.06 -11.42 -26.05
N VAL A 175 -1.98 -11.76 -26.95
CA VAL A 175 -2.70 -10.78 -27.77
C VAL A 175 -3.83 -10.16 -26.95
N ARG A 176 -4.58 -10.98 -26.21
CA ARG A 176 -5.67 -10.50 -25.36
C ARG A 176 -5.21 -10.04 -23.99
N TYR A 177 -4.26 -10.76 -23.40
CA TYR A 177 -3.86 -10.58 -22.00
C TYR A 177 -2.36 -10.29 -21.85
N PRO A 178 -1.77 -9.35 -22.62
CA PRO A 178 -0.35 -9.03 -22.49
C PRO A 178 -0.01 -8.63 -21.05
N GLY A 179 0.99 -9.31 -20.48
CA GLY A 179 1.51 -9.06 -19.14
C GLY A 179 0.63 -9.59 -18.00
N CYS A 180 -0.47 -10.30 -18.28
CA CYS A 180 -1.30 -10.94 -17.24
C CYS A 180 -0.68 -12.26 -16.76
N PRO A 181 -0.94 -12.67 -15.51
CA PRO A 181 -0.56 -14.00 -15.03
C PRO A 181 -1.29 -15.09 -15.80
N ASP A 182 -0.71 -16.30 -15.88
CA ASP A 182 -1.41 -17.45 -16.45
C ASP A 182 -2.74 -17.71 -15.74
N GLY A 183 -3.84 -17.42 -16.45
CA GLY A 183 -5.20 -17.56 -15.95
C GLY A 183 -5.58 -19.00 -15.63
N THR A 184 -4.90 -19.99 -16.20
CA THR A 184 -5.18 -21.42 -15.95
C THR A 184 -4.50 -21.96 -14.70
N SER A 185 -3.57 -21.19 -14.12
CA SER A 185 -2.89 -21.56 -12.87
C SER A 185 -3.88 -21.70 -11.71
N SER A 186 -3.61 -22.65 -10.81
CA SER A 186 -4.48 -22.89 -9.65
C SER A 186 -4.67 -21.64 -8.78
N GLU A 187 -3.63 -20.83 -8.63
CA GLU A 187 -3.68 -19.58 -7.85
C GLU A 187 -4.61 -18.54 -8.49
N MET A 188 -4.60 -18.39 -9.82
CA MET A 188 -5.53 -17.49 -10.50
C MET A 188 -6.96 -18.04 -10.47
N GLN A 189 -7.15 -19.35 -10.64
CA GLN A 189 -8.47 -19.98 -10.52
C GLN A 189 -9.08 -19.78 -9.12
N HIS A 190 -8.31 -19.97 -8.05
CA HIS A 190 -8.76 -19.69 -6.68
C HIS A 190 -9.10 -18.19 -6.46
N MET A 191 -8.39 -17.28 -7.13
CA MET A 191 -8.69 -15.85 -7.08
C MET A 191 -10.03 -15.56 -7.77
N PHE A 192 -10.24 -16.10 -8.98
CA PHE A 192 -11.48 -15.91 -9.73
C PHE A 192 -12.68 -16.48 -8.98
N GLU A 193 -12.53 -17.62 -8.31
CA GLU A 193 -13.57 -18.20 -7.46
C GLU A 193 -13.94 -17.26 -6.32
N ALA A 194 -12.97 -16.70 -5.60
CA ALA A 194 -13.23 -15.73 -4.54
C ALA A 194 -13.88 -14.43 -5.07
N ILE A 195 -13.46 -13.94 -6.25
CA ILE A 195 -14.11 -12.81 -6.92
C ILE A 195 -15.57 -13.15 -7.23
N ASN A 196 -15.84 -14.35 -7.74
CA ASN A 196 -17.19 -14.81 -8.07
C ASN A 196 -18.10 -14.89 -6.83
N GLU A 197 -17.56 -15.26 -5.67
CA GLU A 197 -18.28 -15.22 -4.40
C GLU A 197 -18.68 -13.78 -4.02
N ILE A 198 -17.78 -12.80 -4.20
CA ILE A 198 -18.10 -11.38 -3.96
C ILE A 198 -19.16 -10.88 -4.95
N ILE A 199 -19.02 -11.19 -6.24
CA ILE A 199 -20.00 -10.82 -7.27
C ILE A 199 -21.36 -11.42 -6.95
N THR A 200 -21.42 -12.70 -6.59
CA THR A 200 -22.66 -13.40 -6.24
C THR A 200 -23.29 -12.82 -4.98
N SER A 201 -22.50 -12.57 -3.94
CA SER A 201 -22.98 -12.00 -2.68
C SER A 201 -23.55 -10.60 -2.88
N THR A 202 -22.82 -9.72 -3.59
CA THR A 202 -23.26 -8.35 -3.89
C THR A 202 -24.45 -8.32 -4.86
N SER A 203 -24.58 -9.33 -5.71
CA SER A 203 -25.75 -9.49 -6.58
C SER A 203 -27.02 -9.90 -5.85
N THR A 204 -26.88 -10.77 -4.87
CA THR A 204 -28.00 -11.37 -4.16
C THR A 204 -28.51 -10.46 -3.05
N HIS A 205 -27.59 -9.84 -2.30
CA HIS A 205 -27.92 -9.10 -1.07
C HIS A 205 -27.77 -7.58 -1.22
N GLY A 206 -27.29 -7.11 -2.38
CA GLY A 206 -26.82 -5.73 -2.54
C GLY A 206 -25.41 -5.54 -1.99
N VAL A 207 -24.77 -4.42 -2.34
CA VAL A 207 -23.34 -4.22 -2.07
C VAL A 207 -23.03 -4.15 -0.58
N ILE A 208 -23.73 -3.32 0.20
CA ILE A 208 -23.46 -3.13 1.63
C ILE A 208 -23.69 -4.43 2.42
N ALA A 209 -24.87 -5.04 2.29
CA ALA A 209 -25.19 -6.27 3.02
C ALA A 209 -24.38 -7.48 2.54
N GLY A 210 -24.03 -7.53 1.26
CA GLY A 210 -23.19 -8.59 0.68
C GLY A 210 -21.75 -8.60 1.21
N ARG A 211 -21.23 -7.45 1.68
CA ARG A 211 -19.88 -7.34 2.24
C ARG A 211 -19.77 -7.88 3.68
N ILE A 212 -20.82 -7.70 4.50
CA ILE A 212 -20.81 -8.00 5.95
C ILE A 212 -20.42 -9.45 6.27
N ASN A 213 -20.69 -10.40 5.36
CA ASN A 213 -20.44 -11.82 5.61
C ASN A 213 -19.30 -12.40 4.74
N LEU A 214 -18.52 -11.57 4.05
CA LEU A 214 -17.46 -12.07 3.15
C LEU A 214 -16.40 -12.88 3.91
N LEU A 215 -15.98 -12.44 5.10
CA LEU A 215 -15.02 -13.21 5.91
C LEU A 215 -15.62 -14.51 6.50
N ARG A 216 -16.93 -14.72 6.40
CA ARG A 216 -17.60 -15.99 6.75
C ARG A 216 -17.74 -16.95 5.56
N ASN A 217 -17.57 -16.44 4.34
CA ASN A 217 -17.62 -17.23 3.12
C ASN A 217 -16.53 -18.32 3.12
N LEU A 218 -16.87 -19.54 2.73
CA LEU A 218 -15.97 -20.69 2.83
C LEU A 218 -14.73 -20.55 1.94
N ILE A 219 -14.87 -19.98 0.74
CA ILE A 219 -13.74 -19.77 -0.19
C ILE A 219 -12.77 -18.74 0.39
N ILE A 220 -13.30 -17.61 0.86
CA ILE A 220 -12.51 -16.53 1.47
C ILE A 220 -11.82 -17.04 2.76
N ARG A 221 -12.54 -17.79 3.60
CA ARG A 221 -11.98 -18.41 4.81
C ARG A 221 -10.85 -19.38 4.49
N SER A 222 -11.05 -20.23 3.47
CA SER A 222 -10.02 -21.18 3.04
C SER A 222 -8.76 -20.44 2.58
N ARG A 223 -8.91 -19.36 1.81
CA ARG A 223 -7.77 -18.53 1.40
C ARG A 223 -7.06 -17.87 2.58
N ARG A 224 -7.80 -17.33 3.54
CA ARG A 224 -7.25 -16.77 4.78
C ARG A 224 -6.45 -17.83 5.56
N SER A 225 -6.98 -19.04 5.72
CA SER A 225 -6.26 -20.15 6.36
C SER A 225 -5.00 -20.54 5.59
N PHE A 226 -5.05 -20.55 4.26
CA PHE A 226 -3.87 -20.75 3.42
C PHE A 226 -2.80 -19.69 3.69
N MET A 227 -3.16 -18.40 3.71
CA MET A 227 -2.23 -17.30 3.98
C MET A 227 -1.58 -17.42 5.36
N GLN A 228 -2.33 -17.80 6.39
CA GLN A 228 -1.79 -18.09 7.73
C GLN A 228 -0.81 -19.26 7.71
N ALA A 229 -1.10 -20.33 6.96
CA ALA A 229 -0.18 -21.45 6.78
C ALA A 229 1.08 -21.05 6.00
N GLN A 230 0.97 -20.16 5.00
CA GLN A 230 2.13 -19.60 4.28
C GLN A 230 3.01 -18.79 5.21
N PHE A 231 2.44 -17.94 6.08
CA PHE A 231 3.20 -17.24 7.11
C PHE A 231 3.97 -18.21 7.99
N HIS A 232 3.27 -19.19 8.59
CA HIS A 232 3.88 -20.12 9.54
C HIS A 232 4.99 -20.97 8.91
N SER A 233 4.79 -21.47 7.70
CA SER A 233 5.79 -22.30 7.01
C SER A 233 7.02 -21.52 6.56
N LYS A 234 6.83 -20.28 6.09
CA LYS A 234 7.92 -19.46 5.53
C LYS A 234 8.64 -18.57 6.55
N SER A 235 8.03 -18.29 7.70
CA SER A 235 8.70 -17.56 8.79
C SER A 235 9.85 -18.36 9.39
N LEU A 236 9.80 -19.71 9.29
CA LEU A 236 10.76 -20.64 9.87
C LEU A 236 10.90 -20.45 11.40
N GLY A 237 9.79 -20.16 12.07
CA GLY A 237 9.73 -19.92 13.51
C GLY A 237 10.13 -18.50 13.95
N ARG A 238 10.54 -17.63 13.02
CA ARG A 238 10.82 -16.22 13.34
C ARG A 238 9.56 -15.48 13.73
N ALA A 239 9.65 -14.68 14.77
CA ALA A 239 8.62 -13.76 15.20
C ALA A 239 8.51 -12.56 14.25
N ALA A 240 7.35 -11.87 14.28
CA ALA A 240 7.07 -10.75 13.39
C ALA A 240 8.13 -9.65 13.46
N ASN A 241 8.56 -9.31 14.68
CA ASN A 241 9.57 -8.28 14.97
C ASN A 241 10.99 -8.66 14.51
N GLU A 242 11.25 -9.92 14.18
CA GLU A 242 12.54 -10.38 13.65
C GLU A 242 12.62 -10.29 12.12
N MET A 243 11.51 -9.92 11.46
CA MET A 243 11.40 -9.84 10.01
C MET A 243 11.19 -8.40 9.54
N SER A 244 11.79 -8.05 8.40
CA SER A 244 11.56 -6.74 7.77
C SER A 244 10.08 -6.63 7.33
N PRO A 245 9.45 -5.45 7.42
CA PRO A 245 10.00 -4.18 7.87
C PRO A 245 10.07 -4.00 9.39
N ALA A 246 9.41 -4.85 10.19
CA ALA A 246 9.33 -4.71 11.65
C ALA A 246 10.71 -4.76 12.33
N SER A 247 11.65 -5.58 11.83
CA SER A 247 13.02 -5.63 12.37
C SER A 247 13.86 -4.37 12.11
N ALA A 248 13.39 -3.47 11.24
CA ALA A 248 13.98 -2.15 11.04
C ALA A 248 13.34 -1.08 11.93
N THR A 249 12.58 -1.49 12.96
CA THR A 249 11.97 -0.59 13.93
C THR A 249 12.68 -0.63 15.27
N LYS A 250 12.61 0.48 16.01
CA LYS A 250 13.01 0.58 17.41
C LYS A 250 11.79 0.90 18.26
N HIS A 251 11.63 0.20 19.38
CA HIS A 251 10.56 0.46 20.34
C HIS A 251 11.15 1.17 21.56
N ILE A 252 10.66 2.37 21.87
CA ILE A 252 11.18 3.21 22.95
C ILE A 252 10.02 3.80 23.79
N PRO A 253 10.26 4.18 25.05
CA PRO A 253 9.32 5.01 25.79
C PRO A 253 9.10 6.35 25.08
N THR A 254 7.85 6.81 25.02
CA THR A 254 7.51 8.05 24.29
C THR A 254 8.22 9.28 24.82
N HIS A 255 8.52 9.35 26.12
CA HIS A 255 9.23 10.50 26.69
C HIS A 255 10.62 10.70 26.07
N TYR A 256 11.26 9.66 25.54
CA TYR A 256 12.54 9.80 24.82
C TYR A 256 12.37 10.58 23.52
N LEU A 257 11.28 10.33 22.79
CA LEU A 257 10.92 11.11 21.60
C LEU A 257 10.60 12.56 21.99
N LEU A 258 9.82 12.76 23.06
CA LEU A 258 9.44 14.10 23.52
C LEU A 258 10.67 14.91 23.96
N ASN A 259 11.61 14.30 24.68
CA ASN A 259 12.87 14.93 25.06
C ASN A 259 13.71 15.34 23.84
N TYR A 260 13.72 14.53 22.77
CA TYR A 260 14.35 14.90 21.51
C TYR A 260 13.64 16.08 20.83
N LEU A 261 12.31 16.08 20.80
CA LEU A 261 11.53 17.14 20.17
C LEU A 261 11.48 18.43 21.02
N ALA A 262 11.78 18.37 22.32
CA ALA A 262 11.80 19.52 23.22
C ALA A 262 12.78 20.63 22.77
N GLN A 263 13.77 20.29 21.94
CA GLN A 263 14.65 21.29 21.32
C GLN A 263 13.92 22.28 20.40
N TYR A 264 12.70 21.92 19.94
CA TYR A 264 11.84 22.77 19.11
C TYR A 264 10.82 23.57 19.94
N GLU A 265 10.74 23.34 21.25
CA GLU A 265 9.87 24.11 22.14
C GLU A 265 10.41 25.52 22.38
N THR A 266 9.50 26.45 22.68
CA THR A 266 9.83 27.83 23.02
C THR A 266 9.03 28.26 24.25
N PRO A 267 9.31 29.40 24.89
CA PRO A 267 8.51 29.87 26.02
C PRO A 267 7.01 30.01 25.74
N ASN A 268 6.60 30.11 24.46
CA ASN A 268 5.22 30.26 24.03
C ASN A 268 4.67 29.03 23.29
N TYR A 269 5.45 27.94 23.19
CA TYR A 269 5.04 26.74 22.46
C TYR A 269 5.63 25.50 23.12
N SER A 270 4.76 24.57 23.48
CA SER A 270 5.08 23.21 23.89
C SER A 270 4.42 22.23 22.93
N ILE A 271 5.00 21.05 22.78
CA ILE A 271 4.42 19.97 21.99
C ILE A 271 3.08 19.55 22.62
N GLY A 272 2.08 19.37 21.77
CA GLY A 272 0.72 18.98 22.14
C GLY A 272 0.60 17.55 22.65
N GLU A 273 -0.62 17.19 23.06
CA GLU A 273 -0.84 15.97 23.85
C GLU A 273 -0.87 14.69 23.01
N LEU A 274 -1.05 14.77 21.69
CA LEU A 274 -1.24 13.60 20.82
C LEU A 274 -0.12 12.56 20.98
N LEU A 275 1.14 13.00 20.85
CA LEU A 275 2.28 12.09 20.99
C LEU A 275 2.38 11.57 22.44
N GLY A 276 2.24 12.46 23.41
CA GLY A 276 2.32 12.15 24.85
C GLY A 276 1.19 11.27 25.38
N SER A 277 0.08 11.16 24.65
CA SER A 277 -1.07 10.31 25.03
C SER A 277 -0.75 8.81 25.04
N ARG A 278 0.38 8.40 24.44
CA ARG A 278 0.80 7.00 24.33
C ARG A 278 2.11 6.78 25.07
N GLU A 279 2.18 5.71 25.86
CA GLU A 279 3.36 5.40 26.68
C GLU A 279 4.61 5.02 25.86
N SER A 280 4.41 4.47 24.65
CA SER A 280 5.50 3.94 23.83
C SER A 280 5.41 4.35 22.37
N THR A 281 6.57 4.33 21.73
CA THR A 281 6.79 4.79 20.36
C THR A 281 7.56 3.75 19.56
N VAL A 282 7.11 3.51 18.33
CA VAL A 282 7.78 2.70 17.32
C VAL A 282 8.41 3.62 16.28
N ILE A 283 9.73 3.59 16.18
CA ILE A 283 10.50 4.34 15.18
C ILE A 283 10.91 3.41 14.05
N TYR A 284 10.37 3.63 12.86
CA TYR A 284 10.84 2.98 11.64
C TYR A 284 12.08 3.71 11.10
N GLN A 285 13.23 3.04 11.14
CA GLN A 285 14.50 3.60 10.71
C GLN A 285 14.76 3.30 9.22
N VAL A 286 14.75 4.36 8.41
CA VAL A 286 15.09 4.31 6.98
C VAL A 286 16.52 4.80 6.80
N ASN A 287 17.44 3.86 6.60
CA ASN A 287 18.83 4.16 6.31
C ASN A 287 19.07 4.27 4.80
N ALA A 288 18.48 5.29 4.16
CA ALA A 288 18.63 5.58 2.74
C ALA A 288 18.34 7.06 2.45
N ALA A 289 18.70 7.52 1.26
CA ALA A 289 18.28 8.82 0.72
C ALA A 289 16.75 8.93 0.67
N PHE A 290 16.23 10.15 0.82
CA PHE A 290 14.78 10.41 0.75
C PHE A 290 14.21 9.97 -0.60
N ARG A 291 13.31 8.99 -0.56
CA ARG A 291 12.64 8.45 -1.74
C ARG A 291 11.26 7.92 -1.41
N GLY A 292 10.50 7.59 -2.44
CA GLY A 292 9.28 6.80 -2.30
C GLY A 292 9.61 5.34 -2.03
N ASP A 293 9.50 4.50 -3.04
CA ASP A 293 9.52 3.06 -2.81
C ASP A 293 10.86 2.51 -2.28
N PRO A 294 10.83 1.47 -1.42
CA PRO A 294 9.65 0.72 -0.95
C PRO A 294 9.02 1.25 0.36
N TYR A 295 9.56 2.32 0.92
CA TYR A 295 9.31 2.74 2.31
C TYR A 295 7.87 3.18 2.64
N PRO A 296 7.08 3.82 1.76
CA PRO A 296 5.70 4.19 2.04
C PRO A 296 4.83 2.98 2.35
N GLY A 297 4.97 1.92 1.56
CA GLY A 297 4.23 0.69 1.75
C GLY A 297 4.68 -0.09 2.98
N ALA A 298 5.99 -0.07 3.28
CA ALA A 298 6.52 -0.63 4.51
C ALA A 298 6.04 0.11 5.77
N LEU A 299 5.99 1.44 5.75
CA LEU A 299 5.46 2.26 6.83
C LEU A 299 3.98 1.92 7.09
N ALA A 300 3.18 1.83 6.02
CA ALA A 300 1.79 1.39 6.11
C ALA A 300 1.69 0.00 6.76
N ALA A 301 2.51 -0.96 6.34
CA ALA A 301 2.51 -2.30 6.93
C ALA A 301 2.92 -2.31 8.41
N ILE A 302 3.93 -1.52 8.80
CA ILE A 302 4.36 -1.38 10.20
C ILE A 302 3.20 -0.89 11.09
N ASP A 303 2.42 0.08 10.59
CA ASP A 303 1.26 0.59 11.32
C ASP A 303 0.31 -0.55 11.72
N TYR A 304 -0.06 -1.38 10.75
CA TYR A 304 -0.97 -2.51 10.94
C TYR A 304 -0.35 -3.69 11.69
N LEU A 305 0.96 -3.88 11.60
CA LEU A 305 1.65 -4.97 12.29
C LEU A 305 1.90 -4.67 13.76
N LEU A 306 2.25 -3.43 14.10
CA LEU A 306 2.81 -3.08 15.41
C LEU A 306 2.01 -2.03 16.16
N CYS A 307 1.38 -1.05 15.49
CA CYS A 307 0.93 0.17 16.16
C CYS A 307 -0.59 0.23 16.35
N ARG A 308 -1.37 -0.25 15.37
CA ARG A 308 -2.80 0.02 15.26
C ARG A 308 -3.66 -1.08 15.88
N GLU A 309 -4.66 -0.68 16.67
CA GLU A 309 -5.67 -1.59 17.23
C GLU A 309 -7.09 -1.30 16.70
N GLY A 310 -7.34 -0.11 16.12
CA GLY A 310 -8.64 0.26 15.54
C GLY A 310 -8.57 0.94 14.16
N LYS A 311 -9.70 1.49 13.70
CA LYS A 311 -9.87 1.98 12.32
C LYS A 311 -9.22 3.33 12.06
N THR A 312 -8.93 4.11 13.09
CA THR A 312 -8.32 5.45 12.94
C THR A 312 -6.88 5.46 13.46
N TYR A 313 -6.11 6.48 13.09
CA TYR A 313 -4.77 6.66 13.66
C TYR A 313 -4.82 6.98 15.16
N GLU A 314 -5.97 7.43 15.67
CA GLU A 314 -6.18 7.72 17.09
C GLU A 314 -6.24 6.41 17.89
N ASP A 315 -6.80 5.36 17.29
CA ASP A 315 -6.87 3.99 17.83
C ASP A 315 -5.53 3.23 17.80
N ARG A 316 -4.41 3.93 17.73
CA ARG A 316 -3.08 3.31 17.84
C ARG A 316 -2.65 3.19 19.29
N ARG A 317 -2.05 2.06 19.61
CA ARG A 317 -1.39 1.79 20.88
C ARG A 317 -0.03 2.48 20.99
N TYR A 318 0.70 2.59 19.88
CA TYR A 318 2.02 3.22 19.84
C TYR A 318 2.07 4.35 18.81
N ASN A 319 2.87 5.38 19.09
CA ASN A 319 3.21 6.36 18.06
C ASN A 319 4.01 5.68 16.95
N LEU A 320 3.75 6.06 15.70
CA LEU A 320 4.51 5.58 14.55
C LEU A 320 5.37 6.71 13.97
N ILE A 321 6.69 6.59 14.12
CA ILE A 321 7.65 7.60 13.67
C ILE A 321 8.43 7.07 12.48
N LEU A 322 8.64 7.92 11.47
CA LEU A 322 9.52 7.63 10.33
C LEU A 322 10.82 8.42 10.50
N ALA A 323 11.95 7.75 10.65
CA ALA A 323 13.25 8.41 10.76
C ALA A 323 14.08 8.15 9.50
N PHE A 324 14.43 9.20 8.76
CA PHE A 324 15.40 9.14 7.67
C PHE A 324 16.80 9.40 8.20
N GLY A 325 17.53 8.34 8.52
CA GLY A 325 18.84 8.42 9.19
C GLY A 325 19.07 7.25 10.12
N HIS A 326 20.22 7.23 10.78
CA HIS A 326 20.47 6.27 11.86
C HIS A 326 20.03 6.86 13.18
N VAL A 327 19.18 6.11 13.90
CA VAL A 327 18.65 6.53 15.20
C VAL A 327 19.53 5.90 16.26
N GLU A 328 20.13 6.68 17.16
CA GLU A 328 20.78 6.17 18.37
C GLU A 328 19.90 6.49 19.57
N ILE A 329 19.81 5.56 20.52
CA ILE A 329 19.04 5.75 21.76
C ILE A 329 20.06 6.08 22.85
N ASP A 330 19.86 7.22 23.51
CA ASP A 330 20.64 7.64 24.66
C ASP A 330 19.87 7.33 25.94
N GLU A 331 20.24 6.21 26.58
CA GLU A 331 19.62 5.76 27.83
C GLU A 331 20.02 6.62 29.05
N GLN A 332 21.08 7.43 28.95
CA GLN A 332 21.51 8.27 30.08
C GLN A 332 20.74 9.59 30.13
N ASN A 333 20.52 10.19 28.95
CA ASN A 333 19.76 11.43 28.82
C ASN A 333 18.29 11.19 28.44
N GLU A 334 17.86 9.92 28.38
CA GLU A 334 16.51 9.50 28.01
C GLU A 334 16.03 10.21 26.74
N THR A 335 16.83 10.16 25.68
CA THR A 335 16.57 10.85 24.41
C THR A 335 17.05 10.03 23.22
N ILE A 336 16.86 10.55 22.01
CA ILE A 336 17.37 9.94 20.77
C ILE A 336 18.26 10.93 20.02
N SER A 337 19.13 10.40 19.15
CA SER A 337 19.86 11.19 18.17
C SER A 337 19.66 10.61 16.78
N ILE A 338 19.76 11.46 15.75
CA ILE A 338 19.63 11.06 14.36
C ILE A 338 20.86 11.53 13.60
N THR A 339 21.58 10.59 13.02
CA THR A 339 22.80 10.87 12.27
C THR A 339 22.60 10.60 10.78
N ASP A 340 23.23 11.46 9.96
CA ASP A 340 23.20 11.32 8.52
C ASP A 340 24.21 10.29 8.04
N ILE A 341 23.71 9.24 7.38
CA ILE A 341 24.54 8.21 6.75
C ILE A 341 24.44 8.24 5.22
N ASN A 342 23.34 8.79 4.68
CA ASN A 342 22.99 8.63 3.26
C ASN A 342 22.55 9.92 2.56
N GLY A 343 22.77 11.08 3.19
CA GLY A 343 22.47 12.40 2.64
C GLY A 343 20.98 12.76 2.67
N SER A 344 20.22 12.24 3.63
CA SER A 344 18.79 12.59 3.76
C SER A 344 18.62 13.86 4.58
N SER A 345 17.89 14.82 4.04
CA SER A 345 17.62 16.11 4.68
C SER A 345 16.13 16.42 4.72
N ILE A 346 15.71 17.19 5.72
CA ILE A 346 14.37 17.77 5.75
C ILE A 346 14.09 18.60 4.49
N LEU A 347 15.11 19.20 3.86
CA LEU A 347 14.97 19.94 2.60
C LEU A 347 14.53 19.05 1.43
N ASP A 348 14.82 17.75 1.44
CA ASP A 348 14.33 16.82 0.42
C ASP A 348 12.81 16.67 0.50
N PHE A 349 12.28 16.58 1.73
CA PHE A 349 10.84 16.56 1.97
C PHE A 349 10.18 17.85 1.49
N PHE A 350 10.72 19.00 1.89
CA PHE A 350 10.18 20.31 1.46
C PHE A 350 10.27 20.49 -0.06
N SER A 351 11.36 20.05 -0.70
CA SER A 351 11.52 20.09 -2.15
C SER A 351 10.44 19.25 -2.85
N ALA A 352 10.14 18.06 -2.35
CA ALA A 352 9.07 17.21 -2.88
C ALA A 352 7.67 17.86 -2.72
N VAL A 353 7.42 18.54 -1.59
CA VAL A 353 6.18 19.29 -1.34
C VAL A 353 6.07 20.52 -2.26
N GLN A 354 7.11 21.35 -2.36
CA GLN A 354 7.14 22.55 -3.20
C GLN A 354 7.02 22.22 -4.69
N ASN A 355 7.67 21.13 -5.13
CA ASN A 355 7.48 20.63 -6.49
C ASN A 355 6.02 20.21 -6.77
N SER A 356 5.22 19.95 -5.73
CA SER A 356 3.78 19.72 -5.87
C SER A 356 2.97 21.01 -5.91
N GLU A 357 3.50 22.15 -5.46
CA GLU A 357 2.82 23.46 -5.46
C GLU A 357 2.53 23.98 -6.87
N ARG A 358 3.41 23.70 -7.84
CA ARG A 358 3.16 24.02 -9.27
C ARG A 358 1.85 23.42 -9.80
N HIS A 359 1.33 22.40 -9.10
CA HIS A 359 0.07 21.75 -9.42
C HIS A 359 -1.12 22.40 -8.71
N ASN A 360 -0.93 23.28 -7.74
CA ASN A 360 -1.96 23.99 -7.01
C ASN A 360 -2.54 25.14 -7.86
N LEU A 361 -3.84 25.07 -8.14
CA LEU A 361 -4.58 26.09 -8.86
C LEU A 361 -5.26 27.08 -7.93
N LEU A 362 -5.37 26.78 -6.61
CA LEU A 362 -6.08 27.62 -5.64
C LEU A 362 -5.42 28.98 -5.41
N THR A 363 -4.17 29.16 -5.84
CA THR A 363 -3.44 30.44 -5.80
C THR A 363 -3.71 31.35 -7.00
N LYS A 364 -4.44 30.87 -8.01
CA LYS A 364 -4.74 31.63 -9.24
C LYS A 364 -6.07 32.39 -9.13
N ASN A 365 -6.15 33.57 -9.75
CA ASN A 365 -7.43 34.25 -9.94
C ASN A 365 -8.23 33.54 -11.04
N TYR A 366 -9.56 33.69 -11.01
CA TYR A 366 -10.44 33.09 -12.02
C TYR A 366 -10.09 33.56 -13.45
N SER A 367 -9.69 34.83 -13.62
CA SER A 367 -9.22 35.38 -14.90
C SER A 367 -7.99 34.67 -15.48
N ASP A 368 -7.20 34.03 -14.60
CA ASP A 368 -5.93 33.39 -14.95
C ASP A 368 -6.12 31.87 -15.20
N LEU A 369 -7.35 31.37 -15.03
CA LEU A 369 -7.69 29.97 -15.27
C LEU A 369 -8.04 29.75 -16.75
N GLU A 370 -7.22 28.95 -17.43
CA GLU A 370 -7.63 28.33 -18.69
C GLU A 370 -8.91 27.50 -18.48
N SER A 371 -9.80 27.47 -19.48
CA SER A 371 -11.11 26.79 -19.36
C SER A 371 -10.99 25.31 -18.99
N ASN A 372 -9.94 24.63 -19.44
CA ASN A 372 -9.63 23.23 -19.10
C ASN A 372 -9.13 23.03 -17.65
N LYS A 373 -8.78 24.10 -16.93
CA LYS A 373 -8.31 24.07 -15.53
C LYS A 373 -9.43 24.38 -14.53
N ILE A 374 -10.59 24.88 -14.96
CA ILE A 374 -11.71 25.24 -14.06
C ILE A 374 -12.20 24.04 -13.25
N SER A 375 -12.46 22.89 -13.90
CA SER A 375 -12.93 21.68 -13.20
C SER A 375 -11.88 21.13 -12.23
N ARG A 376 -10.59 21.25 -12.58
CA ARG A 376 -9.48 20.88 -11.71
C ARG A 376 -9.34 21.82 -10.52
N TYR A 377 -9.49 23.13 -10.72
CA TYR A 377 -9.53 24.13 -9.64
C TYR A 377 -10.64 23.79 -8.65
N TYR A 378 -11.86 23.56 -9.14
CA TYR A 378 -13.00 23.20 -8.28
C TYR A 378 -12.78 21.88 -7.53
N MET A 379 -12.19 20.88 -8.18
CA MET A 379 -11.78 19.64 -7.51
C MET A 379 -10.76 19.92 -6.38
N GLN A 380 -9.78 20.79 -6.59
CA GLN A 380 -8.83 21.17 -5.53
C GLN A 380 -9.48 21.98 -4.41
N VAL A 381 -10.54 22.76 -4.67
CA VAL A 381 -11.30 23.41 -3.59
C VAL A 381 -11.89 22.35 -2.65
N ARG A 382 -12.36 21.22 -3.21
CA ARG A 382 -13.02 20.15 -2.45
C ARG A 382 -12.06 19.16 -1.80
N TYR A 383 -10.93 18.87 -2.42
CA TYR A 383 -10.01 17.80 -2.04
C TYR A 383 -8.55 18.24 -1.93
N GLY A 384 -8.32 19.54 -1.76
CA GLY A 384 -7.03 20.18 -1.86
C GLY A 384 -5.94 19.48 -1.07
N SER A 385 -4.74 19.45 -1.65
CA SER A 385 -3.53 18.86 -1.09
C SER A 385 -3.49 17.32 -1.00
N THR A 386 -4.63 16.62 -0.85
CA THR A 386 -4.63 15.14 -0.78
C THR A 386 -4.16 14.55 -2.11
N TYR A 387 -4.83 14.86 -3.23
CA TYR A 387 -4.52 14.21 -4.51
C TYR A 387 -3.44 14.92 -5.34
N SER A 388 -3.07 16.14 -4.96
CA SER A 388 -2.08 16.96 -5.68
C SER A 388 -0.64 16.74 -5.22
N LYS A 389 -0.43 16.11 -4.06
CA LYS A 389 0.88 15.68 -3.57
C LYS A 389 1.32 14.39 -4.26
N VAL A 390 2.62 14.21 -4.42
CA VAL A 390 3.21 12.94 -4.87
C VAL A 390 2.99 11.81 -3.85
N LYS A 391 2.94 10.55 -4.32
CA LYS A 391 2.61 9.33 -3.55
C LYS A 391 3.25 9.29 -2.17
N HIS A 392 4.58 9.41 -2.10
CA HIS A 392 5.31 9.19 -0.85
C HIS A 392 4.98 10.25 0.21
N ILE A 393 4.77 11.51 -0.19
CA ILE A 393 4.32 12.55 0.74
C ILE A 393 2.92 12.23 1.27
N ARG A 394 1.99 11.78 0.42
CA ARG A 394 0.64 11.40 0.86
C ARG A 394 0.69 10.29 1.90
N VAL A 395 1.42 9.21 1.61
CA VAL A 395 1.49 8.03 2.49
C VAL A 395 2.27 8.34 3.78
N TYR A 396 3.42 9.02 3.70
CA TYR A 396 4.18 9.38 4.91
C TYR A 396 3.36 10.30 5.82
N SER A 397 2.75 11.35 5.29
CA SER A 397 1.93 12.26 6.09
C SER A 397 0.67 11.59 6.65
N TYR A 398 0.16 10.54 6.01
CA TYR A 398 -1.00 9.79 6.49
C TYR A 398 -0.67 8.81 7.62
N PHE A 399 0.46 8.11 7.53
CA PHE A 399 0.80 7.07 8.51
C PHE A 399 1.72 7.56 9.63
N ALA A 400 2.64 8.49 9.39
CA ALA A 400 3.59 8.93 10.41
C ALA A 400 2.96 9.96 11.36
N ASP A 401 3.14 9.74 12.66
CA ASP A 401 2.85 10.74 13.70
C ASP A 401 3.98 11.78 13.77
N ALA A 402 5.22 11.39 13.46
CA ALA A 402 6.31 12.31 13.17
C ALA A 402 7.26 11.76 12.10
N ILE A 403 7.91 12.65 11.34
CA ILE A 403 8.96 12.35 10.37
C ILE A 403 10.21 13.11 10.80
N LEU A 404 11.29 12.37 11.06
CA LEU A 404 12.53 12.90 11.60
C LEU A 404 13.66 12.77 10.58
N PHE A 405 14.50 13.81 10.52
CA PHE A 405 15.72 13.91 9.71
C PHE A 405 16.89 14.32 10.62
N PRO A 406 18.15 14.16 10.18
CA PRO A 406 19.31 14.60 10.95
C PRO A 406 19.32 16.11 11.20
N ASP A 407 18.68 16.88 10.31
CA ASP A 407 18.69 18.35 10.27
C ASP A 407 17.30 18.98 10.48
N GLY A 408 16.28 18.19 10.86
CA GLY A 408 14.96 18.72 11.15
C GLY A 408 13.91 17.67 11.49
N SER A 409 12.72 18.11 11.92
CA SER A 409 11.61 17.21 12.30
C SER A 409 10.25 17.82 11.96
N LEU A 410 9.28 16.94 11.70
CA LEU A 410 7.88 17.26 11.45
C LEU A 410 7.03 16.34 12.34
N TRP A 411 6.00 16.85 13.01
CA TRP A 411 5.11 16.03 13.85
C TRP A 411 3.66 16.49 13.73
N ARG A 412 2.76 15.58 14.11
CA ARG A 412 1.36 15.89 14.36
C ARG A 412 1.22 16.47 15.74
N ASP A 413 0.46 17.53 15.82
CA ASP A 413 0.13 18.21 17.05
C ASP A 413 -1.40 18.27 17.16
N ALA A 414 -1.91 18.09 18.38
CA ALA A 414 -3.33 18.20 18.70
C ALA A 414 -3.52 19.03 19.97
#